data_AF-A0A2E9Q974-F1
#
_entry.id   AF-A0A2E9Q974-F1
#
_cell.length_a   1.000
_cell.length_b   1.000
_cell.length_c   1.000
_cell.angle_alpha   90.00
_cell.angle_beta   90.00
_cell.angle_gamma   90.00
#
_symmetry.space_group_name_H-M   'P 1'
#
loop_
_entity.id
_entity.type
_entity.pdbx_description
1 polymer ?
#
loop_
_entity_poly.entity_id
_entity_poly.type
_entity_poly.pdbx_seq_one_letter_code
_entity_poly.pdbx_strand_id
1 'polypeptide(L)'
;MDKVDARKSAFRISTAIDFVLLLGSLVVTVMWLFDSPPLYSEDSPVMSIFTSFSILLMVGSRLARKLLFGWPTALTLAVIGLVLGGNVSSMLIHLSMPPELLQSFDIVLTSVMTSVGLALFCLYELLVALRETPQSTLIFDDILLHLALVPGGLSLLGVLLSNPTYISEGSDPRVGISLLEMAFMGAYAITAVLSNPHLFLWQFLAASWANRLIFAALFANQFIAPVLVAYAFSSDLPVASPGLELFVLLAGVIATVSFLSMQAYLQRRQGPGEMDAA
;
A
#
# COMPACT_ATOMS: atom_id res chain seq x y z
N MET A 1 -21.54 -18.55 -10.19
CA MET A 1 -20.33 -18.97 -9.46
C MET A 1 -20.68 -18.90 -7.98
N ASP A 2 -20.71 -20.03 -7.29
CA ASP A 2 -21.13 -20.07 -5.88
C ASP A 2 -20.17 -19.24 -5.01
N LYS A 3 -20.70 -18.58 -3.97
CA LYS A 3 -19.90 -17.77 -3.03
C LYS A 3 -18.73 -18.56 -2.42
N VAL A 4 -18.91 -19.87 -2.27
CA VAL A 4 -17.89 -20.81 -1.77
C VAL A 4 -16.71 -20.95 -2.75
N ASP A 5 -16.99 -21.04 -4.06
CA ASP A 5 -15.94 -21.19 -5.08
C ASP A 5 -15.15 -19.91 -5.27
N ALA A 6 -15.82 -18.75 -5.21
CA ALA A 6 -15.17 -17.46 -5.25
C ALA A 6 -14.21 -17.27 -4.06
N ARG A 7 -14.62 -17.67 -2.84
CA ARG A 7 -13.77 -17.58 -1.64
C ARG A 7 -12.56 -18.52 -1.71
N LYS A 8 -12.75 -19.76 -2.19
CA LYS A 8 -11.66 -20.71 -2.41
C LYS A 8 -10.67 -20.20 -3.46
N SER A 9 -11.17 -19.60 -4.54
CA SER A 9 -10.34 -18.98 -5.57
C SER A 9 -9.52 -17.81 -5.03
N ALA A 10 -10.15 -16.87 -4.31
CA ALA A 10 -9.46 -15.74 -3.70
C ALA A 10 -8.39 -16.18 -2.68
N PHE A 11 -8.68 -17.21 -1.88
CA PHE A 11 -7.69 -17.80 -0.98
C PHE A 11 -6.48 -18.37 -1.74
N ARG A 12 -6.71 -19.15 -2.80
CA ARG A 12 -5.64 -19.74 -3.62
C ARG A 12 -4.79 -18.68 -4.31
N ILE A 13 -5.43 -17.69 -4.93
CA ILE A 13 -4.75 -16.60 -5.63
C ILE A 13 -3.93 -15.77 -4.64
N SER A 14 -4.52 -15.35 -3.52
CA SER A 14 -3.79 -14.56 -2.52
C SER A 14 -2.60 -15.33 -1.94
N THR A 15 -2.76 -16.63 -1.67
CA THR A 15 -1.67 -17.48 -1.18
C THR A 15 -0.55 -17.62 -2.22
N ALA A 16 -0.89 -17.80 -3.50
CA ALA A 16 0.11 -17.89 -4.56
C ALA A 16 0.91 -16.59 -4.71
N ILE A 17 0.23 -15.43 -4.72
CA ILE A 17 0.91 -14.14 -4.79
C ILE A 17 1.75 -13.88 -3.53
N ASP A 18 1.26 -14.24 -2.34
CA ASP A 18 2.05 -14.15 -1.10
C ASP A 18 3.31 -15.03 -1.19
N PHE A 19 3.26 -16.25 -1.75
CA PHE A 19 4.46 -17.05 -1.96
C PHE A 19 5.46 -16.40 -2.94
N VAL A 20 4.96 -15.81 -4.02
CA VAL A 20 5.79 -15.06 -4.98
C VAL A 20 6.45 -13.87 -4.31
N LEU A 21 5.71 -13.11 -3.51
CA LEU A 21 6.23 -11.99 -2.73
C LEU A 21 7.27 -12.44 -1.70
N LEU A 22 7.01 -13.53 -0.98
CA LEU A 22 7.95 -14.10 -0.02
C LEU A 22 9.27 -14.47 -0.69
N LEU A 23 9.22 -15.20 -1.81
CA LEU A 23 10.41 -15.61 -2.54
C LEU A 23 11.13 -14.41 -3.16
N GLY A 24 10.39 -13.51 -3.81
CA GLY A 24 10.95 -12.31 -4.43
C GLY A 24 11.64 -11.39 -3.41
N SER A 25 11.01 -11.18 -2.25
CA SER A 25 11.60 -10.37 -1.18
C SER A 25 12.81 -11.04 -0.55
N LEU A 26 12.77 -12.37 -0.35
CA LEU A 26 13.93 -13.14 0.10
C LEU A 26 15.10 -13.00 -0.87
N VAL A 27 14.86 -13.14 -2.18
CA VAL A 27 15.90 -12.99 -3.22
C VAL A 27 16.50 -11.61 -3.17
N VAL A 28 15.69 -10.54 -3.12
CA VAL A 28 16.20 -9.16 -3.05
C VAL A 28 17.02 -8.95 -1.78
N THR A 29 16.52 -9.39 -0.62
CA THR A 29 17.25 -9.28 0.65
C THR A 29 18.59 -10.04 0.61
N VAL A 30 18.62 -11.27 0.08
CA VAL A 30 19.86 -12.06 -0.04
C VAL A 30 20.83 -11.41 -1.02
N MET A 31 20.36 -10.90 -2.15
CA MET A 31 21.20 -10.22 -3.15
C MET A 31 21.84 -8.94 -2.59
N TRP A 32 21.16 -8.21 -1.71
CA TRP A 32 21.76 -7.11 -0.95
C TRP A 32 22.92 -7.56 -0.05
N LEU A 33 22.86 -8.75 0.56
CA LEU A 33 23.96 -9.28 1.39
C LEU A 33 25.20 -9.67 0.57
N PHE A 34 25.06 -9.79 -0.75
CA PHE A 34 26.16 -10.05 -1.68
C PHE A 34 26.51 -8.82 -2.53
N ASP A 35 26.14 -7.61 -2.08
CA ASP A 35 26.40 -6.33 -2.74
C ASP A 35 25.96 -6.28 -4.21
N SER A 36 24.95 -7.09 -4.56
CA SER A 36 24.45 -7.23 -5.94
C SER A 36 22.93 -7.09 -6.01
N PRO A 37 22.31 -6.04 -5.45
CA PRO A 37 20.86 -5.92 -5.44
C PRO A 37 20.26 -5.85 -6.85
N PRO A 38 19.09 -6.46 -7.07
CA PRO A 38 18.46 -6.50 -8.38
C PRO A 38 18.02 -5.10 -8.82
N LEU A 39 18.21 -4.81 -10.12
CA LEU A 39 17.85 -3.52 -10.73
C LEU A 39 18.53 -2.32 -10.03
N TYR A 40 19.73 -2.51 -9.49
CA TYR A 40 20.50 -1.43 -8.91
C TYR A 40 20.86 -0.37 -9.96
N SER A 41 20.81 0.89 -9.52
CA SER A 41 21.19 2.06 -10.29
C SER A 41 21.67 3.12 -9.30
N GLU A 42 22.69 3.88 -9.69
CA GLU A 42 23.17 5.01 -8.89
C GLU A 42 22.31 6.25 -9.07
N ASP A 43 21.55 6.33 -10.16
CA ASP A 43 20.82 7.53 -10.58
C ASP A 43 19.28 7.40 -10.43
N SER A 44 18.79 6.28 -9.91
CA SER A 44 17.35 6.04 -9.77
C SER A 44 17.04 5.21 -8.54
N PRO A 45 15.80 5.27 -8.00
CA PRO A 45 15.45 4.51 -6.82
C PRO A 45 15.66 3.02 -6.97
N VAL A 46 16.17 2.41 -5.91
CA VAL A 46 16.37 0.97 -5.81
C VAL A 46 15.57 0.42 -4.63
N MET A 47 15.09 -0.82 -4.75
CA MET A 47 14.41 -1.48 -3.64
C MET A 47 15.42 -1.71 -2.51
N SER A 48 15.24 -1.03 -1.38
CA SER A 48 16.18 -1.15 -0.26
C SER A 48 16.13 -2.54 0.39
N ILE A 49 17.22 -2.90 1.09
CA ILE A 49 17.24 -4.13 1.90
C ILE A 49 16.15 -4.07 2.98
N PHE A 50 15.89 -2.90 3.57
CA PHE A 50 14.90 -2.72 4.61
C PHE A 50 13.48 -2.88 4.09
N THR A 51 13.17 -2.39 2.87
CA THR A 51 11.86 -2.57 2.25
C THR A 51 11.64 -4.04 1.91
N SER A 52 12.61 -4.70 1.26
CA SER A 52 12.50 -6.12 0.92
C SER A 52 12.34 -6.98 2.17
N PHE A 53 13.13 -6.73 3.21
CA PHE A 53 13.03 -7.44 4.47
C PHE A 53 11.71 -7.18 5.21
N SER A 54 11.20 -5.94 5.19
CA SER A 54 9.88 -5.61 5.74
C SER A 54 8.78 -6.41 5.07
N ILE A 55 8.77 -6.47 3.73
CA ILE A 55 7.78 -7.23 2.96
C ILE A 55 7.94 -8.74 3.23
N LEU A 56 9.17 -9.24 3.28
CA LEU A 56 9.47 -10.65 3.61
C LEU A 56 8.83 -11.05 4.94
N LEU A 57 9.05 -10.24 5.98
CA LEU A 57 8.52 -10.48 7.32
C LEU A 57 6.99 -10.40 7.36
N MET A 58 6.41 -9.36 6.76
CA MET A 58 4.96 -9.17 6.74
C MET A 58 4.24 -10.30 6.00
N VAL A 59 4.72 -10.66 4.80
CA VAL A 59 4.16 -11.73 3.98
C VAL A 59 4.41 -13.10 4.63
N GLY A 60 5.59 -13.33 5.19
CA GLY A 60 5.89 -14.56 5.94
C GLY A 60 4.97 -14.77 7.13
N SER A 61 4.75 -13.72 7.92
CA SER A 61 3.79 -13.73 9.03
C SER A 61 2.35 -13.99 8.57
N ARG A 62 1.94 -13.39 7.44
CA ARG A 62 0.61 -13.63 6.84
C ARG A 62 0.46 -15.08 6.35
N LEU A 63 1.45 -15.63 5.63
CA LEU A 63 1.44 -17.02 5.18
C LEU A 63 1.42 -18.00 6.35
N ALA A 64 2.21 -17.73 7.39
CA ALA A 64 2.23 -18.53 8.59
C ALA A 64 0.84 -18.60 9.26
N ARG A 65 0.15 -17.46 9.41
CA ARG A 65 -1.25 -17.44 9.88
C ARG A 65 -2.22 -18.21 8.98
N LYS A 66 -2.03 -18.15 7.66
CA LYS A 66 -2.92 -18.82 6.70
C LYS A 66 -2.74 -20.34 6.66
N LEU A 67 -1.50 -20.81 6.78
CA LEU A 67 -1.14 -22.19 6.42
C LEU A 67 -0.67 -23.04 7.61
N LEU A 68 -0.16 -22.43 8.68
CA LEU A 68 0.35 -23.17 9.84
C LEU A 68 -0.73 -23.25 10.92
N PHE A 69 -1.14 -24.48 11.23
CA PHE A 69 -2.07 -24.74 12.31
C PHE A 69 -1.43 -24.33 13.65
N GLY A 70 -2.11 -23.48 14.43
CA GLY A 70 -1.66 -23.05 15.75
C GLY A 70 -0.58 -21.97 15.76
N TRP A 71 -0.36 -21.25 14.65
CA TRP A 71 0.56 -20.11 14.64
C TRP A 71 0.19 -19.06 15.71
N PRO A 72 1.11 -18.67 16.62
CA PRO A 72 0.77 -17.77 17.71
C PRO A 72 0.46 -16.33 17.25
N THR A 73 -0.66 -15.77 17.72
CA THR A 73 -0.99 -14.35 17.50
C THR A 73 0.11 -13.44 18.03
N ALA A 74 0.70 -13.76 19.20
CA ALA A 74 1.80 -12.98 19.77
C ALA A 74 3.01 -12.87 18.81
N LEU A 75 3.35 -13.94 18.08
CA LEU A 75 4.45 -13.92 17.12
C LEU A 75 4.10 -13.06 15.90
N THR A 76 2.85 -13.12 15.44
CA THR A 76 2.35 -12.21 14.40
C THR A 76 2.50 -10.75 14.83
N LEU A 77 2.06 -10.41 16.04
CA LEU A 77 2.14 -9.06 16.57
C LEU A 77 3.59 -8.59 16.76
N ALA A 78 4.49 -9.48 17.19
CA ALA A 78 5.91 -9.18 17.31
C ALA A 78 6.53 -8.85 15.95
N VAL A 79 6.22 -9.63 14.90
CA VAL A 79 6.70 -9.36 13.54
C VAL A 79 6.15 -8.04 13.01
N ILE A 80 4.85 -7.78 13.18
CA ILE A 80 4.24 -6.51 12.77
C ILE A 80 4.87 -5.34 13.53
N GLY A 81 5.06 -5.46 14.84
CA GLY A 81 5.68 -4.43 15.67
C GLY A 81 7.12 -4.14 15.29
N LEU A 82 7.90 -5.16 14.94
CA LEU A 82 9.27 -5.02 14.43
C LEU A 82 9.29 -4.20 13.13
N VAL A 83 8.46 -4.57 12.16
CA VAL A 83 8.41 -3.89 10.85
C VAL A 83 7.87 -2.47 11.00
N LEU A 84 6.81 -2.26 11.80
CA LEU A 84 6.27 -0.93 12.08
C LEU A 84 7.31 -0.04 12.77
N GLY A 85 7.97 -0.54 13.81
CA GLY A 85 9.01 0.19 14.55
C GLY A 85 10.19 0.56 13.67
N GLY A 86 10.66 -0.37 12.82
CA GLY A 86 11.72 -0.10 11.85
C GLY A 86 11.36 1.00 10.86
N ASN A 87 10.14 0.98 10.30
CA ASN A 87 9.70 2.00 9.35
C ASN A 87 9.45 3.36 10.01
N VAL A 88 8.92 3.40 11.23
CA VAL A 88 8.84 4.65 12.01
C VAL A 88 10.23 5.21 12.31
N SER A 89 11.18 4.36 12.68
CA SER A 89 12.58 4.78 12.87
C SER A 89 13.19 5.33 11.59
N SER A 90 12.93 4.70 10.43
CA SER A 90 13.41 5.20 9.13
C SER A 90 12.88 6.60 8.85
N MET A 91 11.58 6.82 9.02
CA MET A 91 10.98 8.15 8.87
C MET A 91 11.65 9.18 9.78
N LEU A 92 11.86 8.84 11.05
CA LEU A 92 12.50 9.75 12.01
C LEU A 92 13.95 10.07 11.62
N ILE A 93 14.72 9.09 11.15
CA ILE A 93 16.09 9.29 10.68
C ILE A 93 16.10 10.28 9.52
N HIS A 94 15.28 10.08 8.49
CA HIS A 94 15.20 10.99 7.34
C HIS A 94 14.70 12.39 7.71
N LEU A 95 13.82 12.52 8.70
CA LEU A 95 13.27 13.81 9.13
C LEU A 95 14.16 14.59 10.11
N SER A 96 15.12 13.93 10.76
CA SER A 96 15.93 14.54 11.83
C SER A 96 17.43 14.57 11.55
N MET A 97 17.94 13.68 10.68
CA MET A 97 19.36 13.58 10.39
C MET A 97 19.77 14.52 9.24
N PRO A 98 20.90 15.22 9.36
CA PRO A 98 21.48 16.00 8.27
C PRO A 98 21.76 15.14 7.02
N PRO A 99 21.57 15.67 5.79
CA PRO A 99 21.78 14.93 4.55
C PRO A 99 23.17 14.30 4.42
N GLU A 100 24.21 14.95 4.94
CA GLU A 100 25.59 14.49 4.88
C GLU A 100 25.79 13.19 5.68
N LEU A 101 25.04 13.02 6.78
CA LEU A 101 25.08 11.80 7.57
C LEU A 101 24.23 10.70 6.92
N LEU A 102 23.12 11.03 6.25
CA LEU A 102 22.32 10.07 5.49
C LEU A 102 23.12 9.47 4.32
N GLN A 103 23.94 10.27 3.66
CA GLN A 103 24.81 9.81 2.57
C GLN A 103 25.98 8.93 3.04
N SER A 104 26.28 8.90 4.35
CA SER A 104 27.38 8.11 4.89
C SER A 104 27.05 6.63 5.12
N PHE A 105 25.79 6.23 4.94
CA PHE A 105 25.41 4.82 5.01
C PHE A 105 25.81 4.10 3.71
N ASP A 106 26.49 2.96 3.86
CA ASP A 106 26.86 2.06 2.75
C ASP A 106 25.63 1.35 2.13
N ILE A 107 24.49 1.41 2.80
CA ILE A 107 23.24 0.76 2.40
C ILE A 107 22.19 1.82 2.10
N VAL A 108 21.44 1.63 1.02
CA VAL A 108 20.30 2.50 0.67
C VAL A 108 19.20 2.34 1.73
N LEU A 109 18.82 3.45 2.37
CA LEU A 109 17.74 3.50 3.36
C LEU A 109 16.37 3.45 2.68
N THR A 110 15.35 3.01 3.41
CA THR A 110 13.97 3.09 2.94
C THR A 110 13.48 4.53 3.05
N SER A 111 13.02 5.08 1.92
CA SER A 111 12.50 6.45 1.86
C SER A 111 11.33 6.68 2.82
N VAL A 112 11.12 7.94 3.21
CA VAL A 112 9.99 8.34 4.06
C VAL A 112 8.66 7.86 3.45
N MET A 113 8.48 8.02 2.14
CA MET A 113 7.24 7.64 1.45
C MET A 113 6.98 6.12 1.52
N THR A 114 8.00 5.29 1.23
CA THR A 114 7.86 3.84 1.35
C THR A 114 7.58 3.43 2.80
N SER A 115 8.27 4.04 3.76
CA SER A 115 8.05 3.76 5.18
C SER A 115 6.65 4.13 5.67
N VAL A 116 6.07 5.24 5.19
CA VAL A 116 4.66 5.58 5.46
C VAL A 116 3.73 4.47 4.92
N GLY A 117 3.93 4.02 3.68
CA GLY A 117 3.11 2.96 3.09
C GLY A 117 3.21 1.64 3.86
N LEU A 118 4.42 1.21 4.22
CA LEU A 118 4.64 0.02 5.02
C LEU A 118 4.06 0.14 6.43
N ALA A 119 4.19 1.29 7.08
CA ALA A 119 3.59 1.53 8.39
C ALA A 119 2.06 1.41 8.34
N LEU A 120 1.41 1.96 7.30
CA LEU A 120 -0.03 1.82 7.09
C LEU A 120 -0.43 0.37 6.81
N PHE A 121 0.33 -0.39 6.04
CA PHE A 121 0.11 -1.82 5.88
C PHE A 121 0.29 -2.60 7.19
N CYS A 122 1.26 -2.24 8.02
CA CYS A 122 1.44 -2.83 9.35
C CYS A 122 0.26 -2.52 10.27
N LEU A 123 -0.25 -1.29 10.26
CA LEU A 123 -1.46 -0.93 11.01
C LEU A 123 -2.67 -1.73 10.52
N TYR A 124 -2.82 -1.91 9.20
CA TYR A 124 -3.85 -2.78 8.63
C TYR A 124 -3.70 -4.22 9.14
N GLU A 125 -2.50 -4.80 9.06
CA GLU A 125 -2.26 -6.17 9.54
C GLU A 125 -2.47 -6.31 11.05
N LEU A 126 -2.13 -5.27 11.81
CA LEU A 126 -2.38 -5.21 13.25
C LEU A 126 -3.89 -5.29 13.54
N LEU A 127 -4.69 -4.53 12.79
CA LEU A 127 -6.15 -4.61 12.90
C LEU A 127 -6.64 -6.01 12.53
N VAL A 128 -6.20 -6.59 11.41
CA VAL A 128 -6.61 -7.94 11.01
C VAL A 128 -6.19 -9.01 12.04
N ALA A 129 -5.05 -8.84 12.71
CA ALA A 129 -4.55 -9.79 13.71
C ALA A 129 -5.24 -9.64 15.09
N LEU A 130 -5.56 -8.42 15.51
CA LEU A 130 -6.16 -8.13 16.83
C LEU A 130 -7.69 -8.15 16.82
N ARG A 131 -8.28 -7.71 15.71
CA ARG A 131 -9.71 -7.65 15.51
C ARG A 131 -10.10 -8.80 14.59
N GLU A 132 -10.97 -9.69 15.07
CA GLU A 132 -11.96 -10.26 14.17
C GLU A 132 -12.73 -9.07 13.61
N THR A 133 -12.40 -8.62 12.41
CA THR A 133 -12.90 -7.41 11.72
C THR A 133 -14.26 -6.95 12.23
N PRO A 134 -14.32 -5.95 13.13
CA PRO A 134 -15.58 -5.57 13.74
C PRO A 134 -16.44 -4.92 12.69
N GLN A 135 -17.74 -5.15 12.81
CA GLN A 135 -18.74 -4.28 12.23
C GLN A 135 -18.61 -2.90 12.90
N SER A 136 -17.63 -2.08 12.50
CA SER A 136 -17.44 -0.66 12.87
C SER A 136 -17.87 0.26 11.73
N THR A 137 -18.48 1.42 12.03
CA THR A 137 -18.87 2.44 11.03
C THR A 137 -17.65 3.00 10.31
N LEU A 138 -16.53 3.09 11.02
CA LEU A 138 -15.23 3.40 10.45
C LEU A 138 -14.70 2.14 9.77
N ILE A 139 -14.71 2.16 8.44
CA ILE A 139 -14.13 1.16 7.53
C ILE A 139 -12.60 1.25 7.54
N PHE A 140 -12.01 1.14 8.75
CA PHE A 140 -10.58 1.37 8.99
C PHE A 140 -9.69 0.54 8.07
N ASP A 141 -10.04 -0.72 7.84
CA ASP A 141 -9.29 -1.61 6.96
C ASP A 141 -9.23 -1.08 5.53
N ASP A 142 -10.38 -0.70 4.96
CA ASP A 142 -10.48 -0.10 3.63
C ASP A 142 -9.69 1.22 3.57
N ILE A 143 -9.82 2.08 4.58
CA ILE A 143 -9.12 3.37 4.67
C ILE A 143 -7.60 3.16 4.68
N LEU A 144 -7.10 2.26 5.53
CA LEU A 144 -5.67 1.99 5.65
C LEU A 144 -5.11 1.44 4.34
N LEU A 145 -5.84 0.55 3.66
CA LEU A 145 -5.43 0.03 2.35
C LEU A 145 -5.37 1.13 1.27
N HIS A 146 -6.36 2.04 1.23
CA HIS A 146 -6.33 3.17 0.30
C HIS A 146 -5.18 4.13 0.60
N LEU A 147 -4.93 4.45 1.87
CA LEU A 147 -3.84 5.33 2.29
C LEU A 147 -2.46 4.70 2.04
N ALA A 148 -2.32 3.39 2.26
CA ALA A 148 -1.06 2.68 2.03
C ALA A 148 -0.63 2.67 0.54
N LEU A 149 -1.59 2.85 -0.37
CA LEU A 149 -1.34 2.95 -1.81
C LEU A 149 -0.94 4.36 -2.27
N VAL A 150 -1.16 5.40 -1.46
CA VAL A 150 -0.86 6.79 -1.84
C VAL A 150 0.62 6.99 -2.17
N PRO A 151 1.60 6.51 -1.36
CA PRO A 151 3.01 6.64 -1.69
C PRO A 151 3.37 6.05 -3.07
N GLY A 152 2.90 4.83 -3.36
CA GLY A 152 3.14 4.18 -4.65
C GLY A 152 2.45 4.92 -5.81
N GLY A 153 1.23 5.45 -5.59
CA GLY A 153 0.54 6.27 -6.57
C GLY A 153 1.26 7.57 -6.90
N LEU A 154 1.82 8.23 -5.90
CA LEU A 154 2.65 9.43 -6.07
C LEU A 154 3.92 9.10 -6.85
N SER A 155 4.61 8.03 -6.50
CA SER A 155 5.81 7.62 -7.22
C SER A 155 5.53 7.23 -8.68
N LEU A 156 4.41 6.54 -8.94
CA LEU A 156 3.98 6.25 -10.31
C LEU A 156 3.73 7.53 -11.11
N LEU A 157 3.10 8.53 -10.50
CA LEU A 157 2.91 9.84 -11.11
C LEU A 157 4.26 10.53 -11.38
N GLY A 158 5.21 10.42 -10.45
CA GLY A 158 6.60 10.82 -10.64
C GLY A 158 7.21 10.22 -11.89
N VAL A 159 7.13 8.90 -12.04
CA VAL A 159 7.64 8.17 -13.21
C VAL A 159 6.98 8.65 -14.51
N LEU A 160 5.65 8.80 -14.52
CA LEU A 160 4.90 9.23 -15.72
C LEU A 160 5.23 10.66 -16.14
N LEU A 161 5.52 11.53 -15.17
CA LEU A 161 5.83 12.95 -15.41
C LEU A 161 7.33 13.25 -15.46
N SER A 162 8.18 12.24 -15.22
CA SER A 162 9.63 12.42 -15.04
C SER A 162 9.97 13.47 -13.96
N ASN A 163 9.19 13.49 -12.87
CA ASN A 163 9.38 14.44 -11.76
C ASN A 163 10.12 13.76 -10.59
N PRO A 164 11.41 14.10 -10.35
CA PRO A 164 12.22 13.46 -9.31
C PRO A 164 11.67 13.65 -7.90
N THR A 165 10.95 14.74 -7.63
CA THR A 165 10.39 15.05 -6.30
C THR A 165 9.39 13.98 -5.81
N TYR A 166 8.77 13.25 -6.73
CA TYR A 166 7.87 12.15 -6.39
C TYR A 166 8.53 10.77 -6.46
N ILE A 167 9.71 10.67 -7.05
CA ILE A 167 10.40 9.40 -7.33
C ILE A 167 11.43 9.10 -6.23
N SER A 168 12.25 10.09 -5.87
CA SER A 168 13.41 9.96 -4.99
C SER A 168 13.51 11.12 -4.01
N GLU A 169 14.29 10.91 -2.96
CA GLU A 169 14.72 11.98 -2.06
C GLU A 169 15.85 12.79 -2.73
N GLY A 170 15.84 14.11 -2.53
CA GLY A 170 16.79 15.00 -3.21
C GLY A 170 18.25 14.83 -2.78
N SER A 171 18.50 14.19 -1.64
CA SER A 171 19.85 13.96 -1.09
C SER A 171 20.52 12.69 -1.64
N ASP A 172 19.76 11.68 -2.03
CA ASP A 172 20.27 10.44 -2.65
C ASP A 172 19.21 9.91 -3.64
N PRO A 173 19.48 9.92 -4.95
CA PRO A 173 18.52 9.48 -5.97
C PRO A 173 18.14 7.99 -5.84
N ARG A 174 18.94 7.19 -5.13
CA ARG A 174 18.68 5.77 -4.87
C ARG A 174 17.61 5.59 -3.79
N VAL A 175 17.47 6.55 -2.89
CA VAL A 175 16.46 6.55 -1.84
C VAL A 175 15.15 7.07 -2.42
N GLY A 176 14.17 6.19 -2.62
CA GLY A 176 12.90 6.56 -3.24
C GLY A 176 11.89 5.44 -3.19
N ILE A 177 11.00 5.39 -4.18
CA ILE A 177 10.17 4.20 -4.43
C ILE A 177 10.49 3.70 -5.84
N SER A 178 11.17 2.56 -5.91
CA SER A 178 11.49 1.91 -7.19
C SER A 178 10.26 1.27 -7.84
N LEU A 179 10.31 1.02 -9.15
CA LEU A 179 9.28 0.22 -9.86
C LEU A 179 9.11 -1.17 -9.25
N LEU A 180 10.21 -1.76 -8.77
CA LEU A 180 10.18 -3.05 -8.08
C LEU A 180 9.45 -2.97 -6.74
N GLU A 181 9.72 -1.92 -5.94
CA GLU A 181 8.99 -1.68 -4.69
C GLU A 181 7.51 -1.42 -4.95
N MET A 182 7.16 -0.59 -5.94
CA MET A 182 5.77 -0.34 -6.32
C MET A 182 5.07 -1.65 -6.71
N ALA A 183 5.72 -2.51 -7.50
CA ALA A 183 5.16 -3.81 -7.88
C ALA A 183 4.93 -4.70 -6.65
N PHE A 184 5.89 -4.75 -5.72
CA PHE A 184 5.79 -5.57 -4.52
C PHE A 184 4.71 -5.06 -3.56
N MET A 185 4.66 -3.74 -3.32
CA MET A 185 3.63 -3.12 -2.48
C MET A 185 2.24 -3.22 -3.12
N GLY A 186 2.13 -3.08 -4.44
CA GLY A 186 0.88 -3.27 -5.17
C GLY A 186 0.38 -4.71 -5.08
N ALA A 187 1.26 -5.70 -5.28
CA ALA A 187 0.93 -7.11 -5.08
C ALA A 187 0.59 -7.42 -3.61
N TYR A 188 1.25 -6.76 -2.65
CA TYR A 188 0.93 -6.85 -1.23
C TYR A 188 -0.48 -6.30 -0.92
N ALA A 189 -0.86 -5.18 -1.53
CA ALA A 189 -2.20 -4.62 -1.39
C ALA A 189 -3.28 -5.54 -2.00
N ILE A 190 -3.02 -6.08 -3.21
CA ILE A 190 -3.93 -7.03 -3.87
C ILE A 190 -4.16 -8.25 -2.98
N THR A 191 -3.09 -8.83 -2.44
CA THR A 191 -3.19 -9.97 -1.52
C THR A 191 -3.90 -9.61 -0.23
N ALA A 192 -3.64 -8.44 0.36
CA ALA A 192 -4.35 -7.95 1.54
C ALA A 192 -5.86 -7.88 1.30
N VAL A 193 -6.28 -7.30 0.17
CA VAL A 193 -7.68 -7.17 -0.25
C VAL A 193 -8.34 -8.53 -0.49
N LEU A 194 -7.67 -9.43 -1.21
CA LEU A 194 -8.20 -10.78 -1.49
C LEU A 194 -8.26 -11.68 -0.25
N SER A 195 -7.38 -11.45 0.73
CA SER A 195 -7.30 -12.25 1.95
C SER A 195 -8.32 -11.86 3.00
N ASN A 196 -8.87 -10.64 2.91
CA ASN A 196 -9.83 -10.11 3.87
C ASN A 196 -11.24 -10.08 3.25
N PRO A 197 -12.08 -11.11 3.48
CA PRO A 197 -13.44 -11.15 2.95
C PRO A 197 -14.38 -10.17 3.68
N HIS A 198 -13.95 -9.55 4.78
CA HIS A 198 -14.77 -8.69 5.62
C HIS A 198 -14.66 -7.20 5.25
N LEU A 199 -13.83 -6.84 4.28
CA LEU A 199 -13.76 -5.47 3.77
C LEU A 199 -15.14 -4.97 3.34
N PHE A 200 -15.44 -3.73 3.70
CA PHE A 200 -16.68 -3.09 3.28
C PHE A 200 -16.75 -3.00 1.75
N LEU A 201 -15.60 -2.77 1.09
CA LEU A 201 -15.49 -2.74 -0.35
C LEU A 201 -16.14 -3.95 -1.03
N TRP A 202 -15.94 -5.16 -0.52
CA TRP A 202 -16.55 -6.36 -1.11
C TRP A 202 -18.07 -6.36 -1.00
N GLN A 203 -18.60 -5.91 0.13
CA GLN A 203 -20.04 -5.79 0.35
C GLN A 203 -20.64 -4.74 -0.59
N PHE A 204 -19.98 -3.59 -0.69
CA PHE A 204 -20.37 -2.49 -1.58
C PHE A 204 -20.40 -2.92 -3.05
N LEU A 205 -19.34 -3.57 -3.54
CA LEU A 205 -19.23 -4.04 -4.92
C LEU A 205 -20.19 -5.19 -5.26
N ALA A 206 -20.54 -6.02 -4.26
CA ALA A 206 -21.49 -7.10 -4.44
C ALA A 206 -22.94 -6.62 -4.52
N ALA A 207 -23.27 -5.48 -3.89
CA ALA A 207 -24.64 -5.00 -3.77
C ALA A 207 -25.29 -4.60 -5.10
N SER A 208 -24.56 -3.95 -6.02
CA SER A 208 -25.13 -3.56 -7.32
C SER A 208 -24.07 -3.36 -8.41
N TRP A 209 -24.48 -3.42 -9.69
CA TRP A 209 -23.63 -3.06 -10.83
C TRP A 209 -23.26 -1.57 -10.82
N ALA A 210 -24.20 -0.70 -10.43
CA ALA A 210 -23.96 0.73 -10.30
C ALA A 210 -22.83 1.02 -9.31
N ASN A 211 -22.78 0.31 -8.16
CA ASN A 211 -21.71 0.45 -7.18
C ASN A 211 -20.34 0.11 -7.76
N ARG A 212 -20.26 -0.93 -8.62
CA ARG A 212 -19.01 -1.30 -9.31
C ARG A 212 -18.55 -0.20 -10.25
N LEU A 213 -19.46 0.39 -11.02
CA LEU A 213 -19.15 1.51 -11.91
C LEU A 213 -18.72 2.76 -11.13
N ILE A 214 -19.41 3.10 -10.05
CA ILE A 214 -19.07 4.25 -9.21
C ILE A 214 -17.69 4.04 -8.57
N PHE A 215 -17.43 2.87 -7.99
CA PHE A 215 -16.12 2.57 -7.42
C PHE A 215 -15.02 2.60 -8.48
N ALA A 216 -15.25 1.99 -9.65
CA ALA A 216 -14.29 2.01 -10.74
C ALA A 216 -13.99 3.44 -11.20
N ALA A 217 -15.01 4.31 -11.28
CA ALA A 217 -14.84 5.72 -11.62
C ALA A 217 -14.05 6.48 -10.55
N LEU A 218 -14.37 6.31 -9.26
CA LEU A 218 -13.65 6.94 -8.14
C LEU A 218 -12.19 6.48 -8.08
N PHE A 219 -11.96 5.17 -8.18
CA PHE A 219 -10.64 4.57 -8.15
C PHE A 219 -9.82 5.00 -9.37
N ALA A 220 -10.39 4.98 -10.57
CA ALA A 220 -9.71 5.47 -11.77
C ALA A 220 -9.41 6.97 -11.66
N ASN A 221 -10.35 7.77 -11.15
CA ASN A 221 -10.16 9.21 -10.95
C ASN A 221 -8.99 9.51 -10.01
N GLN A 222 -8.76 8.70 -8.97
CA GLN A 222 -7.65 8.85 -8.04
C GLN A 222 -6.27 8.88 -8.72
N PHE A 223 -6.11 8.17 -9.86
CA PHE A 223 -4.82 8.06 -10.55
C PHE A 223 -4.79 8.73 -11.93
N ILE A 224 -5.92 8.76 -12.65
CA ILE A 224 -6.00 9.35 -13.99
C ILE A 224 -6.13 10.87 -13.93
N ALA A 225 -7.00 11.41 -13.06
CA ALA A 225 -7.22 12.86 -13.00
C ALA A 225 -5.94 13.65 -12.66
N PRO A 226 -5.08 13.22 -11.71
CA PRO A 226 -3.79 13.85 -11.48
C PRO A 226 -2.92 13.93 -12.74
N VAL A 227 -2.85 12.84 -13.51
CA VAL A 227 -2.07 12.78 -14.75
C VAL A 227 -2.62 13.75 -15.79
N LEU A 228 -3.94 13.80 -15.97
CA LEU A 228 -4.58 14.74 -16.89
C LEU A 228 -4.33 16.20 -16.49
N VAL A 229 -4.42 16.52 -15.20
CA VAL A 229 -4.14 17.86 -14.68
C VAL A 229 -2.68 18.23 -14.86
N ALA A 230 -1.76 17.31 -14.58
CA ALA A 230 -0.33 17.52 -14.80
C ALA A 230 -0.03 17.87 -16.27
N TYR A 231 -0.59 17.13 -17.23
CA TYR A 231 -0.41 17.44 -18.66
C TYR A 231 -1.13 18.71 -19.11
N ALA A 232 -2.29 19.03 -18.55
CA ALA A 232 -3.05 20.23 -18.92
C ALA A 232 -2.40 21.52 -18.40
N PHE A 233 -1.70 21.45 -17.26
CA PHE A 233 -1.06 22.57 -16.59
C PHE A 233 0.47 22.46 -16.60
N SER A 234 1.05 21.69 -17.53
CA SER A 234 2.50 21.44 -17.64
C SER A 234 3.33 22.67 -18.06
N SER A 235 2.72 23.86 -18.13
CA SER A 235 3.38 25.11 -18.47
C SER A 235 4.13 25.69 -17.27
N ASP A 236 5.46 25.70 -17.36
CA ASP A 236 6.41 26.54 -16.61
C ASP A 236 6.72 26.21 -15.14
N LEU A 237 6.28 25.07 -14.59
CA LEU A 237 6.74 24.65 -13.26
C LEU A 237 8.18 24.11 -13.29
N PRO A 238 9.07 24.52 -12.36
CA PRO A 238 10.37 23.90 -12.21
C PRO A 238 10.22 22.39 -12.03
N VAL A 239 11.03 21.61 -12.74
CA VAL A 239 11.04 20.13 -12.77
C VAL A 239 11.15 19.49 -11.37
N ALA A 240 11.47 20.27 -10.33
CA ALA A 240 11.72 19.80 -8.96
C ALA A 240 10.66 20.24 -7.92
N SER A 241 9.44 20.63 -8.30
CA SER A 241 8.38 20.98 -7.34
C SER A 241 7.11 20.14 -7.49
N PRO A 242 6.38 19.86 -6.39
CA PRO A 242 5.05 19.27 -6.50
C PRO A 242 4.07 20.22 -7.20
N GLY A 243 3.34 19.73 -8.20
CA GLY A 243 2.34 20.51 -8.92
C GLY A 243 0.91 20.32 -8.41
N LEU A 244 -0.06 20.85 -9.17
CA LEU A 244 -1.50 20.75 -8.87
C LEU A 244 -1.98 19.29 -8.81
N GLU A 245 -1.33 18.40 -9.54
CA GLU A 245 -1.63 16.98 -9.61
C GLU A 245 -1.54 16.27 -8.26
N LEU A 246 -0.63 16.68 -7.36
CA LEU A 246 -0.58 16.16 -5.99
C LEU A 246 -1.87 16.44 -5.23
N PHE A 247 -2.38 17.67 -5.32
CA PHE A 247 -3.62 18.05 -4.66
C PHE A 247 -4.82 17.31 -5.24
N VAL A 248 -4.83 17.09 -6.56
CA VAL A 248 -5.87 16.32 -7.24
C VAL A 248 -5.83 14.85 -6.79
N LEU A 249 -4.65 14.26 -6.65
CA LEU A 249 -4.50 12.88 -6.18
C LEU A 249 -5.03 12.75 -4.76
N LEU A 250 -4.60 13.63 -3.85
CA LEU A 250 -5.05 13.64 -2.46
C LEU A 250 -6.55 13.89 -2.35
N ALA A 251 -7.10 14.82 -3.14
CA ALA A 251 -8.53 15.05 -3.20
C ALA A 251 -9.29 13.80 -3.68
N GLY A 252 -8.75 13.07 -4.68
CA GLY A 252 -9.33 11.80 -5.15
C GLY A 252 -9.32 10.71 -4.08
N VAL A 253 -8.24 10.58 -3.32
CA VAL A 253 -8.14 9.67 -2.17
C VAL A 253 -9.20 10.01 -1.12
N ILE A 254 -9.26 11.27 -0.70
CA ILE A 254 -10.19 11.75 0.32
C ILE A 254 -11.64 11.56 -0.15
N ALA A 255 -11.94 11.86 -1.41
CA ALA A 255 -13.27 11.67 -1.99
C ALA A 255 -13.69 10.19 -1.97
N THR A 256 -12.79 9.29 -2.37
CA THR A 256 -13.06 7.84 -2.39
C THR A 256 -13.30 7.31 -0.98
N VAL A 257 -12.41 7.63 -0.05
CA VAL A 257 -12.53 7.21 1.36
C VAL A 257 -13.79 7.78 2.02
N SER A 258 -14.08 9.06 1.80
CA SER A 258 -15.27 9.72 2.37
C SER A 258 -16.55 9.15 1.81
N PHE A 259 -16.60 8.89 0.50
CA PHE A 259 -17.74 8.25 -0.15
C PHE A 259 -18.00 6.86 0.42
N LEU A 260 -16.98 5.99 0.48
CA LEU A 260 -17.13 4.64 1.01
C LEU A 260 -17.52 4.65 2.50
N SER A 261 -16.94 5.56 3.29
CA SER A 261 -17.27 5.72 4.71
C SER A 261 -18.72 6.16 4.90
N MET A 262 -19.21 7.07 4.06
CA MET A 262 -20.60 7.52 4.10
C MET A 262 -21.57 6.40 3.67
N GLN A 263 -21.24 5.63 2.65
CA GLN A 263 -22.04 4.46 2.23
C GLN A 263 -22.11 3.42 3.36
N ALA A 264 -20.99 3.12 4.01
CA ALA A 264 -20.94 2.21 5.16
C ALA A 264 -21.78 2.72 6.34
N TYR A 265 -21.78 4.04 6.57
CA TYR A 265 -22.61 4.67 7.58
C TYR A 265 -24.11 4.57 7.26
N LEU A 266 -24.51 4.86 6.02
CA LEU A 266 -25.91 4.82 5.58
C LEU A 266 -26.49 3.40 5.61
N GLN A 267 -25.74 2.41 5.12
CA GLN A 267 -26.18 1.01 5.11
C GLN A 267 -26.51 0.50 6.53
N ARG A 268 -25.81 0.99 7.55
CA ARG A 268 -26.09 0.65 8.94
C ARG A 268 -27.29 1.36 9.51
N ARG A 269 -27.52 2.62 9.12
CA ARG A 269 -28.68 3.39 9.58
C ARG A 269 -30.00 2.85 9.06
N GLN A 270 -30.01 2.29 7.86
CA GLN A 270 -31.22 1.74 7.25
C GLN A 270 -31.68 0.41 7.88
N GLY A 271 -30.81 -0.28 8.63
CA GLY A 271 -31.13 -1.55 9.29
C GLY A 271 -31.53 -2.67 8.29
N PRO A 272 -31.72 -3.92 8.75
CA PRO A 272 -32.07 -5.04 7.87
C PRO A 272 -33.50 -5.00 7.29
N GLY A 273 -34.29 -3.94 7.52
CA GLY A 273 -35.75 -3.98 7.41
C GLY A 273 -36.39 -3.21 6.23
N GLU A 274 -35.66 -2.36 5.51
CA GLU A 274 -36.29 -1.50 4.48
C GLU A 274 -35.89 -1.82 3.03
N MET A 275 -34.97 -2.77 2.82
CA MET A 275 -34.47 -3.10 1.47
C MET A 275 -35.31 -4.15 0.71
N ASP A 276 -36.33 -4.73 1.34
CA ASP A 276 -37.28 -5.65 0.68
C ASP A 276 -38.50 -4.93 0.06
N ALA A 277 -38.52 -3.59 0.09
CA ALA A 277 -39.68 -2.79 -0.34
C ALA A 277 -39.41 -1.78 -1.48
N ALA A 278 -38.29 -1.89 -2.21
CA ALA A 278 -37.99 -1.02 -3.35
C ALA A 278 -37.52 -1.80 -4.58
#